data_AF-A0A0G2L4U4-F1
#
_entry.id   AF-A0A0G2L4U4-F1
#
_cell.length_a   1.000
_cell.length_b   1.000
_cell.length_c   1.000
_cell.angle_alpha   90.00
_cell.angle_beta   90.00
_cell.angle_gamma   90.00
#
_symmetry.space_group_name_H-M   'P 1'
#
loop_
_entity.id
_entity.type
_entity.pdbx_description
1 polymer ?
#
loop_
_entity_poly.entity_id
_entity_poly.type
_entity_poly.pdbx_seq_one_letter_code
_entity_poly.pdbx_strand_id
1 'polypeptide(L)'
;MSVFQLGAGVSLPGVVSALCGAAVILSDSAELPLCLENCRRSCVLNNLSHVHVLGLTWGRASPELLSLPPLDLILGSDVFYEPEDFEDVLVTVSFILRRNPHAQFWTTYQERSADWSIEALLHKWDLKCINVPLETFEANKTHLAGSTLPGNHTVQMMIITSNRI
;
A
#
# COMPACT_ATOMS: atom_id res chain seq x y z
N MET A 1 -8.32 -6.36 -13.23
CA MET A 1 -7.53 -5.40 -12.45
C MET A 1 -6.43 -6.17 -11.73
N SER A 2 -5.18 -5.73 -11.88
CA SER A 2 -3.98 -6.27 -11.25
C SER A 2 -3.58 -5.38 -10.08
N VAL A 3 -3.52 -5.95 -8.87
CA VAL A 3 -3.32 -5.22 -7.61
C VAL A 3 -2.07 -5.74 -6.91
N PHE A 4 -1.20 -4.83 -6.50
CA PHE A 4 -0.03 -5.12 -5.69
C PHE A 4 -0.16 -4.47 -4.32
N GLN A 5 -0.10 -5.23 -3.22
CA GLN A 5 -0.09 -4.67 -1.88
C GLN A 5 1.35 -4.58 -1.35
N LEU A 6 1.78 -3.35 -1.05
CA LEU A 6 3.05 -3.04 -0.39
C LEU A 6 2.84 -3.02 1.13
N GLY A 7 3.68 -3.73 1.88
CA GLY A 7 3.57 -3.78 3.35
C GLY A 7 2.26 -4.43 3.80
N ALA A 8 2.07 -5.69 3.41
CA ALA A 8 0.78 -6.35 3.55
C ALA A 8 0.41 -6.65 5.01
N GLY A 9 1.37 -6.96 5.89
CA GLY A 9 1.15 -7.34 7.27
C GLY A 9 0.19 -8.53 7.39
N VAL A 10 -1.05 -8.27 7.79
CA VAL A 10 -2.15 -9.27 7.86
C VAL A 10 -2.96 -9.41 6.56
N SER A 11 -2.61 -8.63 5.53
CA SER A 11 -3.10 -8.68 4.15
C SER A 11 -4.54 -8.26 3.90
N LEU A 12 -5.19 -7.58 4.85
CA LEU A 12 -6.63 -7.28 4.74
C LEU A 12 -7.02 -6.56 3.42
N PRO A 13 -6.39 -5.43 3.02
CA PRO A 13 -6.72 -4.75 1.76
C PRO A 13 -6.58 -5.65 0.51
N GLY A 14 -5.51 -6.44 0.43
CA GLY A 14 -5.27 -7.31 -0.70
C GLY A 14 -6.18 -8.54 -0.72
N VAL A 15 -6.49 -9.12 0.45
CA VAL A 15 -7.49 -10.19 0.59
C VAL A 15 -8.86 -9.70 0.11
N VAL A 16 -9.30 -8.52 0.56
CA VAL A 16 -10.58 -7.93 0.11
C VAL A 16 -10.55 -7.68 -1.40
N SER A 17 -9.44 -7.16 -1.93
CA SER A 17 -9.29 -6.94 -3.38
C SER A 17 -9.40 -8.25 -4.19
N ALA A 18 -8.82 -9.34 -3.70
CA ALA A 18 -8.91 -10.66 -4.33
C ALA A 18 -10.34 -11.23 -4.27
N LEU A 19 -11.04 -11.06 -3.14
CA LEU A 19 -12.45 -11.42 -3.00
C LEU A 19 -13.37 -10.61 -3.94
N CYS A 20 -12.96 -9.38 -4.28
CA CYS A 20 -13.60 -8.57 -5.31
C CYS A 20 -13.21 -8.97 -6.76
N GLY A 21 -12.42 -10.03 -6.94
CA GLY A 21 -12.04 -10.57 -8.26
C GLY A 21 -10.78 -9.96 -8.88
N ALA A 22 -9.98 -9.19 -8.13
CA ALA A 22 -8.70 -8.70 -8.62
C ALA A 22 -7.63 -9.80 -8.65
N ALA A 23 -6.69 -9.70 -9.58
CA ALA A 23 -5.46 -10.49 -9.54
C ALA A 23 -4.50 -9.84 -8.54
N VAL A 24 -4.28 -10.47 -7.39
CA VAL A 24 -3.55 -9.85 -6.27
C VAL A 24 -2.18 -10.47 -6.06
N ILE A 25 -1.21 -9.60 -5.83
CA ILE A 25 0.11 -9.93 -5.33
C ILE A 25 0.31 -9.20 -3.99
N LEU A 26 0.59 -9.94 -2.94
CA LEU A 26 0.90 -9.41 -1.61
C LEU A 26 2.41 -9.36 -1.41
N SER A 27 2.90 -8.31 -0.78
CA SER A 27 4.32 -8.22 -0.41
C SER A 27 4.50 -7.72 1.02
N ASP A 28 5.56 -8.22 1.65
CA ASP A 28 6.08 -7.72 2.92
C ASP A 28 7.61 -7.89 2.94
N SER A 29 8.30 -7.41 3.97
CA SER A 29 9.76 -7.45 4.03
C SER A 29 10.29 -8.88 3.84
N ALA A 30 11.23 -9.05 2.92
CA ALA A 30 11.90 -10.33 2.70
C ALA A 30 12.68 -10.80 3.94
N GLU A 31 13.01 -9.87 4.84
CA GLU A 31 13.74 -10.11 6.09
C GLU A 31 12.82 -10.55 7.23
N LEU A 32 11.50 -10.51 7.04
CA LEU A 32 10.50 -10.90 8.04
C LEU A 32 9.65 -12.09 7.55
N PRO A 33 10.18 -13.33 7.56
CA PRO A 33 9.46 -14.52 7.08
C PRO A 33 8.10 -14.74 7.74
N LEU A 34 7.94 -14.32 9.00
CA LEU A 34 6.67 -14.42 9.73
C LEU A 34 5.58 -13.52 9.14
N CYS A 35 5.92 -12.34 8.61
CA CYS A 35 4.96 -11.48 7.93
C CYS A 35 4.48 -12.13 6.62
N LEU A 36 5.39 -12.72 5.85
CA LEU A 36 5.06 -13.45 4.63
C LEU A 36 4.20 -14.69 4.93
N GLU A 37 4.49 -15.41 6.01
CA GLU A 37 3.68 -16.55 6.44
C GLU A 37 2.29 -16.12 6.89
N ASN A 38 2.19 -15.01 7.63
CA ASN A 38 0.89 -14.43 7.99
C ASN A 38 0.08 -14.06 6.75
N CYS A 39 0.70 -13.49 5.72
CA CYS A 39 0.02 -13.21 4.45
C CYS A 39 -0.54 -14.48 3.81
N ARG A 40 0.28 -15.55 3.73
CA ARG A 40 -0.16 -16.85 3.18
C ARG A 40 -1.31 -17.45 3.98
N ARG A 41 -1.23 -17.41 5.32
CA ARG A 41 -2.28 -17.89 6.20
C ARG A 41 -3.58 -17.10 6.04
N SER A 42 -3.50 -15.77 5.92
CA SER A 42 -4.66 -14.92 5.62
C SER A 42 -5.32 -15.32 4.30
N CYS A 43 -4.55 -15.57 3.25
CA CYS A 43 -5.09 -16.05 1.97
C CYS A 43 -5.77 -17.42 2.10
N VAL A 44 -5.13 -18.39 2.77
CA VAL A 44 -5.68 -19.74 2.97
C VAL A 44 -7.00 -19.68 3.74
N LEU A 45 -7.06 -18.92 4.83
CA LEU A 45 -8.27 -18.77 5.65
C LEU A 45 -9.44 -18.11 4.90
N ASN A 46 -9.14 -17.37 3.83
CA ASN A 46 -10.14 -16.73 2.96
C ASN A 46 -10.38 -17.51 1.64
N ASN A 47 -9.87 -18.73 1.51
CA ASN A 47 -9.98 -19.58 0.32
C ASN A 47 -9.35 -18.96 -0.95
N LEU A 48 -8.28 -18.19 -0.80
CA LEU A 48 -7.59 -17.48 -1.87
C LEU A 48 -6.28 -18.18 -2.27
N SER A 49 -6.37 -19.36 -2.88
CA SER A 49 -5.19 -20.14 -3.29
C SER A 49 -4.40 -19.56 -4.47
N HIS A 50 -4.97 -18.58 -5.18
CA HIS A 50 -4.40 -17.95 -6.38
C HIS A 50 -3.63 -16.65 -6.08
N VAL A 51 -3.63 -16.17 -4.83
CA VAL A 51 -2.93 -14.94 -4.44
C VAL A 51 -1.46 -15.24 -4.21
N HIS A 52 -0.59 -14.52 -4.89
CA HIS A 52 0.86 -14.68 -4.75
C HIS A 52 1.38 -13.83 -3.58
N VAL A 53 2.30 -14.39 -2.78
CA VAL A 53 2.98 -13.68 -1.69
C VAL A 53 4.47 -13.64 -1.98
N LEU A 54 5.05 -12.45 -2.03
CA LEU A 54 6.48 -12.23 -2.31
C LEU A 54 7.18 -11.43 -1.22
N GLY A 55 8.47 -11.70 -1.03
CA GLY A 55 9.32 -10.90 -0.16
C GLY A 55 9.83 -9.67 -0.92
N LEU A 56 9.51 -8.48 -0.44
CA LEU A 56 9.98 -7.22 -0.98
C LEU A 56 10.25 -6.24 0.14
N THR A 57 11.53 -6.00 0.41
CA THR A 57 11.98 -4.95 1.31
C THR A 57 12.02 -3.63 0.56
N TRP A 58 11.43 -2.59 1.16
CA TRP A 58 11.37 -1.25 0.57
C TRP A 58 12.77 -0.69 0.32
N GLY A 59 12.89 0.21 -0.66
CA GLY A 59 14.16 0.84 -1.04
C GLY A 59 15.15 -0.07 -1.77
N ARG A 60 14.88 -1.39 -1.85
CA ARG A 60 15.80 -2.37 -2.46
C ARG A 60 15.36 -2.78 -3.86
N ALA A 61 16.32 -2.78 -4.79
CA ALA A 61 16.13 -3.32 -6.14
C ALA A 61 16.25 -4.85 -6.12
N SER A 62 15.21 -5.54 -5.66
CA SER A 62 15.18 -7.01 -5.64
C SER A 62 14.74 -7.62 -7.00
N PRO A 63 15.15 -8.86 -7.32
CA PRO A 63 14.66 -9.57 -8.50
C PRO A 63 13.13 -9.67 -8.55
N GLU A 64 12.47 -9.79 -7.40
CA GLU A 64 11.01 -9.82 -7.26
C GLU A 64 10.39 -8.50 -7.72
N LEU A 65 10.94 -7.35 -7.29
CA LEU A 65 10.51 -6.03 -7.75
C LEU A 65 10.69 -5.86 -9.27
N LEU A 66 11.81 -6.35 -9.80
CA LEU A 66 12.11 -6.29 -11.24
C LEU A 66 11.21 -7.23 -12.06
N SER A 67 10.73 -8.33 -11.49
CA SER A 67 9.90 -9.32 -12.17
C SER A 67 8.40 -9.11 -11.99
N LEU A 68 7.98 -8.07 -11.26
CA LEU A 68 6.56 -7.73 -11.13
C LEU A 68 5.89 -7.61 -12.52
N PRO A 69 4.71 -8.23 -12.71
CA PRO A 69 3.93 -8.08 -13.93
C PRO A 69 3.36 -6.66 -14.02
N PRO A 70 2.73 -6.28 -15.15
CA PRO A 70 1.98 -5.04 -15.23
C PRO A 70 0.92 -4.93 -14.12
N LEU A 71 0.83 -3.75 -13.52
CA LEU A 71 -0.05 -3.44 -12.39
C LEU A 71 -0.98 -2.29 -12.76
N ASP A 72 -2.21 -2.35 -12.25
CA ASP A 72 -3.19 -1.27 -12.35
C ASP A 72 -3.24 -0.44 -11.05
N LEU A 73 -3.00 -1.09 -9.91
CA LEU A 73 -3.15 -0.49 -8.58
C LEU A 73 -2.10 -1.01 -7.60
N ILE A 74 -1.54 -0.10 -6.82
CA ILE A 74 -0.70 -0.40 -5.66
C ILE A 74 -1.50 0.00 -4.43
N LEU A 75 -1.56 -0.87 -3.42
CA LEU A 75 -2.18 -0.60 -2.13
C LEU A 75 -1.10 -0.51 -1.05
N GLY A 76 -1.19 0.47 -0.16
CA GLY A 76 -0.34 0.59 1.02
C GLY A 76 -1.19 1.02 2.22
N SER A 77 -1.46 0.13 3.15
CA SER A 77 -2.25 0.47 4.33
C SER A 77 -1.31 0.80 5.48
N ASP A 78 -1.28 2.08 5.86
CA ASP A 78 -0.48 2.60 6.98
C ASP A 78 0.99 2.25 6.85
N VAL A 79 1.59 2.48 5.67
CA VAL A 79 3.02 2.21 5.38
C VAL A 79 3.95 3.37 5.74
N PHE A 80 3.41 4.54 6.06
CA PHE A 80 4.17 5.74 6.46
C PHE A 80 4.18 5.90 7.99
N TYR A 81 4.52 4.85 8.74
CA TYR A 81 4.52 4.89 10.20
C TYR A 81 5.87 5.28 10.83
N GLU A 82 6.99 5.04 10.14
CA GLU A 82 8.35 5.37 10.58
C GLU A 82 9.02 6.30 9.56
N PRO A 83 9.41 7.54 9.93
CA PRO A 83 9.99 8.50 8.98
C PRO A 83 11.24 8.01 8.24
N GLU A 84 12.02 7.14 8.88
CA GLU A 84 13.21 6.54 8.28
C GLU A 84 12.87 5.70 7.03
N ASP A 85 11.66 5.13 6.97
CA ASP A 85 11.19 4.28 5.87
C ASP A 85 10.47 5.08 4.75
N PHE A 86 10.16 6.36 4.95
CA PHE A 86 9.31 7.12 4.01
C PHE A 86 9.90 7.20 2.60
N GLU A 87 11.20 7.45 2.52
CA GLU A 87 11.88 7.50 1.23
C GLU A 87 11.92 6.13 0.57
N ASP A 88 12.18 5.07 1.33
CA ASP A 88 12.25 3.70 0.82
C ASP A 88 10.91 3.23 0.25
N VAL A 89 9.79 3.59 0.90
CA VAL A 89 8.43 3.38 0.37
C VAL A 89 8.27 4.12 -0.96
N LEU A 90 8.59 5.41 -1.02
CA LEU A 90 8.37 6.23 -2.22
C LEU A 90 9.30 5.87 -3.38
N VAL A 91 10.54 5.46 -3.12
CA VAL A 91 11.47 4.92 -4.12
C VAL A 91 10.88 3.67 -4.76
N THR A 92 10.37 2.76 -3.93
CA THR A 92 9.74 1.50 -4.39
C THR A 92 8.54 1.81 -5.26
N VAL A 93 7.64 2.67 -4.79
CA VAL A 93 6.43 3.09 -5.54
C VAL A 93 6.81 3.80 -6.84
N SER A 94 7.76 4.74 -6.81
CA SER A 94 8.23 5.46 -8.01
C SER A 94 8.82 4.50 -9.04
N PHE A 95 9.58 3.49 -8.61
CA PHE A 95 10.07 2.44 -9.50
C PHE A 95 8.91 1.68 -10.18
N ILE A 96 7.90 1.26 -9.42
CA ILE A 96 6.74 0.53 -9.96
C ILE A 96 5.96 1.41 -10.92
N LEU A 97 5.65 2.66 -10.55
CA LEU A 97 4.88 3.60 -11.37
C LEU A 97 5.61 3.98 -12.66
N ARG A 98 6.95 4.08 -12.66
CA ARG A 98 7.72 4.30 -13.90
C ARG A 98 7.55 3.18 -14.93
N ARG A 99 7.32 1.95 -14.48
CA ARG A 99 7.04 0.80 -15.35
C ARG A 99 5.56 0.62 -15.68
N ASN A 100 4.69 1.27 -14.91
CA ASN A 100 3.24 1.21 -15.04
C ASN A 100 2.66 2.64 -14.98
N PRO A 101 2.82 3.46 -16.05
CA PRO A 101 2.46 4.89 -15.99
C PRO A 101 0.98 5.17 -15.70
N HIS A 102 0.10 4.21 -15.98
CA HIS A 102 -1.33 4.32 -15.71
C HIS A 102 -1.74 3.81 -14.32
N ALA A 103 -0.82 3.18 -13.58
CA ALA A 103 -1.11 2.67 -12.26
C ALA A 103 -1.23 3.80 -11.24
N GLN A 104 -1.94 3.51 -10.15
CA GLN A 104 -2.09 4.42 -9.03
C GLN A 104 -1.62 3.77 -7.74
N PHE A 105 -1.03 4.54 -6.83
CA PHE A 105 -0.75 4.09 -5.47
C PHE A 105 -1.76 4.68 -4.51
N TRP A 106 -2.63 3.84 -3.96
CA TRP A 106 -3.62 4.22 -2.96
C TRP A 106 -3.09 3.86 -1.59
N THR A 107 -3.02 4.87 -0.72
CA THR A 107 -2.48 4.70 0.62
C THR A 107 -3.35 5.40 1.65
N THR A 108 -3.44 4.77 2.82
CA THR A 108 -4.05 5.36 4.01
C THR A 108 -3.00 5.50 5.08
N TYR A 109 -3.03 6.57 5.86
CA TYR A 109 -2.07 6.84 6.91
C TYR A 109 -2.79 7.39 8.14
N GLN A 110 -2.47 6.84 9.31
CA GLN A 110 -2.88 7.43 10.58
C GLN A 110 -1.86 8.49 11.02
N GLU A 111 -2.30 9.73 11.23
CA GLU A 111 -1.43 10.83 11.64
C GLU A 111 -0.77 10.56 13.00
N ARG A 112 0.57 10.54 13.00
CA ARG A 112 1.41 10.31 14.18
C ARG A 112 2.15 11.55 14.65
N SER A 113 2.46 12.45 13.72
CA SER A 113 3.05 13.75 14.00
C SER A 113 2.64 14.74 12.91
N ALA A 114 2.27 15.95 13.32
CA ALA A 114 1.97 17.05 12.39
C ALA A 114 3.23 17.58 11.68
N ASP A 115 4.42 17.28 12.21
CA ASP A 115 5.71 17.70 11.63
C ASP A 115 6.18 16.75 10.51
N TRP A 116 5.55 15.59 10.36
CA TRP A 116 5.93 14.60 9.35
C TRP A 116 5.24 14.90 8.02
N SER A 117 6.03 14.98 6.95
CA SER A 117 5.53 15.24 5.60
C SER A 117 6.32 14.43 4.57
N ILE A 118 5.59 13.92 3.57
CA ILE A 118 6.17 13.25 2.39
C ILE A 118 6.28 14.19 1.17
N GLU A 119 5.87 15.45 1.28
CA GLU A 119 5.79 16.40 0.14
C GLU A 119 7.14 16.59 -0.56
N ALA A 120 8.21 16.80 0.20
CA ALA A 120 9.56 16.94 -0.36
C ALA A 120 10.01 15.67 -1.10
N LEU A 121 9.62 14.49 -0.60
CA LEU A 121 9.94 13.21 -1.22
C LEU A 121 9.10 12.97 -2.49
N LEU A 122 7.82 13.36 -2.50
CA LEU A 122 6.98 13.32 -3.70
C LEU A 122 7.59 14.16 -4.83
N HIS A 123 8.06 15.38 -4.51
CA HIS A 123 8.75 16.22 -5.47
C HIS A 123 10.07 15.59 -5.95
N LYS A 124 10.89 15.05 -5.02
CA LYS A 124 12.16 14.37 -5.33
C LYS A 124 11.98 13.21 -6.31
N TRP A 125 10.88 12.45 -6.18
CA TRP A 125 10.63 11.24 -6.97
C TRP A 125 9.67 11.44 -8.15
N ASP A 126 9.35 12.70 -8.49
CA ASP A 126 8.49 13.07 -9.63
C ASP A 126 7.08 12.46 -9.56
N LEU A 127 6.49 12.51 -8.36
CA LEU A 127 5.18 11.97 -8.03
C LEU A 127 4.19 13.10 -7.74
N LYS A 128 2.93 12.90 -8.14
CA LYS A 128 1.76 13.70 -7.73
C LYS A 128 1.02 12.97 -6.63
N CYS A 129 0.46 13.73 -5.69
CA CYS A 129 -0.42 13.21 -4.65
C CYS A 129 -1.72 14.03 -4.62
N ILE A 130 -2.84 13.34 -4.48
CA ILE A 130 -4.13 13.96 -4.18
C ILE A 130 -4.70 13.34 -2.90
N ASN A 131 -5.30 14.18 -2.05
CA ASN A 131 -6.03 13.71 -0.88
C ASN A 131 -7.44 13.27 -1.30
N VAL A 132 -7.88 12.12 -0.79
CA VAL A 132 -9.24 11.62 -0.98
C VAL A 132 -10.04 11.93 0.29
N PRO A 133 -11.07 12.79 0.23
CA PRO A 133 -11.87 13.11 1.40
C PRO A 133 -12.62 11.88 1.89
N LEU A 134 -12.44 11.51 3.16
CA LEU A 134 -13.03 10.30 3.74
C LEU A 134 -14.57 10.31 3.73
N GLU A 135 -15.18 11.50 3.73
CA GLU A 135 -16.63 11.70 3.62
C GLU A 135 -17.21 11.14 2.32
N THR A 136 -16.40 11.03 1.26
CA THR A 136 -16.86 10.50 -0.04
C THR A 136 -17.25 9.02 0.01
N PHE A 137 -16.82 8.30 1.05
CA PHE A 137 -17.17 6.90 1.31
C PHE A 137 -17.53 6.66 2.78
N GLU A 138 -18.07 7.68 3.46
CA GLU A 138 -18.58 7.63 4.84
C GLU A 138 -17.56 7.19 5.92
N ALA A 139 -16.27 7.41 5.67
CA ALA A 139 -15.19 7.07 6.61
C ALA A 139 -14.71 8.25 7.48
N ASN A 140 -15.49 9.33 7.58
CA ASN A 140 -15.18 10.51 8.39
C ASN A 140 -15.87 10.49 9.77
N LYS A 141 -16.48 9.38 10.17
CA LYS A 141 -17.17 9.22 11.46
C LYS A 141 -16.20 8.74 12.53
N THR A 142 -16.49 9.03 13.80
CA THR A 142 -15.73 8.52 14.96
C THR A 142 -15.76 6.99 15.06
N HIS A 143 -16.79 6.36 14.50
CA HIS A 143 -16.93 4.92 14.42
C HIS A 143 -16.88 4.48 12.95
N LEU A 144 -15.90 3.64 12.62
CA LEU A 144 -15.75 3.07 11.29
C LEU A 144 -16.31 1.64 11.29
N ALA A 145 -17.23 1.35 10.36
CA ALA A 145 -17.88 0.04 10.24
C ALA A 145 -18.45 -0.51 11.58
N GLY A 146 -18.98 0.37 12.44
CA GLY A 146 -19.51 0.01 13.76
C GLY A 146 -18.45 -0.26 14.84
N SER A 147 -17.17 -0.02 14.54
CA SER A 147 -16.05 -0.16 15.47
C SER A 147 -15.64 1.19 16.08
N THR A 148 -15.15 1.16 17.32
CA THR A 148 -14.48 2.30 17.96
C THR A 148 -13.02 2.47 17.55
N LEU A 149 -12.48 1.53 16.76
CA LEU A 149 -11.15 1.62 16.18
C LEU A 149 -11.19 2.48 14.89
N PRO A 150 -10.14 3.29 14.63
CA PRO A 150 -8.85 3.32 15.32
C PRO A 150 -8.84 4.10 16.64
N GLY A 151 -9.89 4.87 16.95
CA GLY A 151 -9.97 5.76 18.13
C GLY A 151 -10.00 7.23 17.72
N ASN A 152 -9.50 8.13 18.59
CA ASN A 152 -9.47 9.58 18.34
C ASN A 152 -8.27 10.00 17.46
N HIS A 153 -8.05 9.28 16.36
CA HIS A 153 -6.92 9.50 15.47
C HIS A 153 -7.37 10.02 14.11
N THR A 154 -6.63 10.99 13.57
CA THR A 154 -6.84 11.49 12.21
C THR A 154 -6.28 10.46 11.22
N VAL A 155 -7.11 10.01 10.27
CA VAL A 155 -6.69 9.18 9.14
C VAL A 155 -6.73 10.02 7.88
N GLN A 156 -5.72 9.87 7.03
CA GLN A 156 -5.68 10.46 5.70
C GLN A 156 -5.71 9.35 4.65
N MET A 157 -6.36 9.60 3.52
CA MET A 157 -6.28 8.76 2.33
C MET A 157 -5.71 9.58 1.18
N MET A 158 -4.75 9.00 0.47
CA MET A 158 -4.02 9.64 -0.61
C MET A 158 -3.98 8.73 -1.84
N ILE A 159 -4.05 9.34 -3.02
CA ILE A 159 -3.75 8.69 -4.30
C ILE A 159 -2.51 9.34 -4.87
N ILE A 160 -1.47 8.54 -5.08
CA ILE A 160 -0.19 8.94 -5.63
C ILE A 160 -0.05 8.39 -7.06
N THR A 161 0.39 9.23 -7.99
CA THR A 161 0.55 8.91 -9.42
C THR A 161 1.87 9.45 -9.97
N SER A 162 2.33 8.93 -11.10
CA SER A 162 3.50 9.48 -11.79
C SER A 162 3.15 10.81 -12.47
N ASN A 163 4.09 11.76 -12.49
CA ASN A 163 3.98 12.96 -13.31
C ASN A 163 4.19 12.71 -14.80
N ARG A 164 4.79 11.57 -15.17
CA ARG A 164 5.20 11.27 -16.53
C ARG A 164 4.01 10.72 -17.31
N ILE A 165 3.61 11.45 -18.34
CA ILE A 165 2.59 11.07 -19.33
C ILE A 165 3.25 10.19 -20.39
#